data_AF-A0A1H0GR23-F1
#
_entry.id   AF-A0A1H0GR23-F1
#
_cell.length_a   1.000
_cell.length_b   1.000
_cell.length_c   1.000
_cell.angle_alpha   90.00
_cell.angle_beta   90.00
_cell.angle_gamma   90.00
#
_symmetry.space_group_name_H-M   'P 1'
#
loop_
_entity.id
_entity.type
_entity.pdbx_description
1 polymer ?
#
loop_
_entity_poly.entity_id
_entity_poly.type
_entity_poly.pdbx_seq_one_letter_code
_entity_poly.pdbx_strand_id
1 'polypeptide(L)'
;MGDNELLVTFKSNLYNYSLEQLRYNSDEGVWSIGQMYDHLIVVAHEYLDNLEICAALNEEKPFGKTQFGEQLYKNGGFPPIKIRLPDELNSPPNNSDSKEFLISRMEQLIHRMSHWKSQVDYINPNNKVEHGGFGWLNGREWYELVEMHFRHHLLQKKELDSYLV
;
A
#
# COMPACT_ATOMS: atom_id res chain seq x y z
N MET A 1 1.02 1.82 17.63
CA MET A 1 0.64 2.67 16.49
C MET A 1 -0.58 2.06 15.85
N GLY A 2 -1.68 2.81 15.70
CA GLY A 2 -2.84 2.32 14.93
C GLY A 2 -2.62 2.52 13.44
N ASP A 3 -3.30 1.76 12.57
CA ASP A 3 -3.09 1.75 11.11
C ASP A 3 -3.13 3.17 10.49
N ASN A 4 -4.04 4.02 10.96
CA ASN A 4 -4.13 5.42 10.50
C ASN A 4 -2.93 6.29 10.92
N GLU A 5 -2.24 5.97 12.02
CA GLU A 5 -1.12 6.76 12.52
C GLU A 5 0.10 6.69 11.59
N LEU A 6 0.34 5.51 11.00
CA LEU A 6 1.42 5.33 10.02
C LEU A 6 1.14 6.15 8.76
N LEU A 7 -0.07 6.05 8.19
CA LEU A 7 -0.46 6.82 7.01
C LEU A 7 -0.42 8.33 7.27
N VAL A 8 -0.87 8.78 8.45
CA VAL A 8 -0.76 10.18 8.87
C VAL A 8 0.71 10.62 8.95
N THR A 9 1.59 9.78 9.48
CA THR A 9 3.03 10.06 9.53
C THR A 9 3.62 10.19 8.12
N PHE A 10 3.28 9.28 7.21
CA PHE A 10 3.69 9.38 5.79
C PHE A 10 3.18 10.68 5.14
N LYS A 11 1.93 11.07 5.39
CA LYS A 11 1.38 12.34 4.90
C LYS A 11 2.17 13.53 5.48
N SER A 12 2.40 13.56 6.79
CA SER A 12 3.13 14.64 7.44
C SER A 12 4.57 14.78 6.91
N ASN A 13 5.22 13.67 6.58
CA ASN A 13 6.56 13.69 5.98
C ASN A 13 6.60 14.41 4.62
N LEU A 14 5.51 14.40 3.84
CA LEU A 14 5.47 15.09 2.54
C LEU A 14 5.76 16.59 2.64
N TYR A 15 5.39 17.23 3.75
CA TYR A 15 5.64 18.66 3.97
C TYR A 15 7.13 19.00 4.07
N ASN A 16 7.98 18.02 4.40
CA ASN A 16 9.42 18.22 4.57
C ASN A 16 10.20 18.16 3.25
N TYR A 17 9.57 17.73 2.15
CA TYR A 17 10.25 17.63 0.85
C TYR A 17 10.01 18.87 -0.02
N SER A 18 11.05 19.27 -0.75
CA SER A 18 10.92 20.15 -1.91
C SER A 18 10.40 19.36 -3.13
N LEU A 19 9.96 20.06 -4.17
CA LEU A 19 9.53 19.39 -5.41
C LEU A 19 10.71 18.70 -6.11
N GLU A 20 11.89 19.30 -6.06
CA GLU A 20 13.14 18.73 -6.59
C GLU A 20 13.49 17.44 -5.87
N GLN A 21 13.41 17.43 -4.53
CA GLN A 21 13.65 16.22 -3.73
C GLN A 21 12.63 15.12 -4.03
N LEU A 22 11.34 15.44 -4.18
CA LEU A 22 10.31 14.47 -4.56
C LEU A 22 10.62 13.80 -5.90
N ARG A 23 11.20 14.54 -6.84
CA ARG A 23 11.46 14.08 -8.21
C ARG A 23 12.86 13.50 -8.41
N TYR A 24 13.74 13.60 -7.42
CA TYR A 24 15.13 13.21 -7.55
C TYR A 24 15.28 11.68 -7.62
N ASN A 25 15.89 11.20 -8.70
CA ASN A 25 16.37 9.83 -8.85
C ASN A 25 17.90 9.83 -8.68
N SER A 26 18.41 9.01 -7.76
CA SER A 26 19.85 8.96 -7.47
C SER A 26 20.66 8.23 -8.54
N ASP A 27 20.05 7.24 -9.21
CA ASP A 27 20.67 6.42 -10.24
C ASP A 27 19.59 5.82 -11.17
N GLU A 28 20.01 5.24 -12.29
CA GLU A 28 19.13 4.51 -13.21
C GLU A 28 18.43 3.35 -12.50
N GLY A 29 17.10 3.27 -12.66
CA GLY A 29 16.27 2.22 -12.05
C GLY A 29 16.00 2.39 -10.55
N VAL A 30 16.58 3.39 -9.88
CA VAL A 30 16.26 3.73 -8.49
C VAL A 30 15.09 4.70 -8.47
N TRP A 31 14.02 4.35 -7.77
CA TRP A 31 12.85 5.22 -7.62
C TRP A 31 13.19 6.50 -6.86
N SER A 32 12.54 7.60 -7.22
CA SER A 32 12.51 8.79 -6.37
C SER A 32 11.63 8.54 -5.14
N ILE A 33 11.74 9.40 -4.13
CA ILE A 33 10.81 9.36 -3.00
C ILE A 33 9.36 9.63 -3.46
N GLY A 34 9.16 10.50 -4.47
CA GLY A 34 7.83 10.76 -5.06
C GLY A 34 7.23 9.52 -5.72
N GLN A 35 8.03 8.73 -6.45
CA GLN A 35 7.60 7.46 -7.04
C GLN A 35 7.21 6.42 -5.98
N MET A 36 7.95 6.36 -4.87
CA MET A 36 7.59 5.50 -3.75
C MET A 36 6.23 5.91 -3.16
N TYR A 37 5.97 7.22 -2.99
CA TYR A 37 4.67 7.69 -2.51
C TYR A 37 3.54 7.39 -3.50
N ASP A 38 3.75 7.60 -4.81
CA ASP A 38 2.77 7.24 -5.83
C ASP A 38 2.41 5.75 -5.76
N HIS A 39 3.42 4.88 -5.73
CA HIS A 39 3.26 3.43 -5.59
C HIS A 39 2.42 3.06 -4.37
N LEU A 40 2.81 3.58 -3.19
CA LEU A 40 2.11 3.33 -1.93
C LEU A 40 0.62 3.68 -2.01
N ILE A 41 0.30 4.82 -2.61
CA ILE A 41 -1.07 5.32 -2.72
C ILE A 41 -1.87 4.49 -3.73
N VAL A 42 -1.33 4.21 -4.91
CA VAL A 42 -2.03 3.44 -5.96
C VAL A 42 -2.36 2.04 -5.45
N VAL A 43 -1.37 1.33 -4.92
CA VAL A 43 -1.55 -0.06 -4.45
C VAL A 43 -2.50 -0.11 -3.25
N ALA A 44 -2.43 0.85 -2.33
CA ALA A 44 -3.36 0.89 -1.21
C ALA A 44 -4.82 1.13 -1.65
N HIS A 45 -5.04 1.94 -2.70
CA HIS A 45 -6.37 2.09 -3.27
C HIS A 45 -6.86 0.81 -3.94
N GLU A 46 -6.01 0.09 -4.67
CA GLU A 46 -6.34 -1.23 -5.23
C GLU A 46 -6.77 -2.22 -4.13
N TYR A 47 -6.09 -2.25 -2.98
CA TYR A 47 -6.50 -3.09 -1.86
C TYR A 47 -7.88 -2.70 -1.32
N LEU A 48 -8.16 -1.40 -1.20
CA LEU A 48 -9.47 -0.93 -0.73
C LEU A 48 -10.58 -1.16 -1.76
N ASP A 49 -10.26 -1.17 -3.05
CA ASP A 49 -11.23 -1.53 -4.10
C ASP A 49 -11.60 -3.03 -3.98
N ASN A 50 -10.64 -3.90 -3.67
CA ASN A 50 -10.91 -5.32 -3.41
C ASN A 50 -11.69 -5.55 -2.10
N LEU A 51 -11.44 -4.73 -1.08
CA LEU A 51 -12.25 -4.71 0.14
C LEU A 51 -13.70 -4.35 -0.20
N GLU A 52 -13.92 -3.30 -0.98
CA GLU A 52 -15.25 -2.87 -1.45
C GLU A 52 -15.97 -3.98 -2.20
N ILE A 53 -15.27 -4.73 -3.04
CA ILE A 53 -15.82 -5.92 -3.69
C ILE A 53 -16.24 -6.96 -2.65
N CYS A 54 -15.38 -7.30 -1.67
CA CYS A 54 -15.74 -8.24 -0.60
C CYS A 54 -17.01 -7.81 0.17
N ALA A 55 -17.16 -6.50 0.41
CA ALA A 55 -18.33 -5.95 1.09
C ALA A 55 -19.62 -6.06 0.25
N ALA A 56 -19.51 -6.00 -1.07
CA ALA A 56 -20.64 -6.07 -2.01
C ALA A 56 -21.00 -7.50 -2.47
N LEU A 57 -20.11 -8.48 -2.25
CA LEU A 57 -20.35 -9.86 -2.63
C LEU A 57 -21.52 -10.48 -1.85
N ASN A 58 -22.32 -11.29 -2.56
CA ASN A 58 -23.35 -12.14 -1.96
C ASN A 58 -23.04 -13.64 -2.16
N GLU A 59 -21.83 -13.95 -2.62
CA GLU A 59 -21.38 -15.31 -2.93
C GLU A 59 -20.10 -15.62 -2.17
N GLU A 60 -20.16 -16.66 -1.34
CA GLU A 60 -19.02 -17.12 -0.56
C GLU A 60 -18.01 -17.86 -1.44
N LYS A 61 -16.72 -17.67 -1.14
CA LYS A 61 -15.62 -18.36 -1.83
C LYS A 61 -14.92 -19.30 -0.85
N PRO A 62 -14.94 -20.63 -1.08
CA PRO A 62 -14.38 -21.61 -0.15
C PRO A 62 -12.85 -21.66 -0.17
N PHE A 63 -12.22 -20.87 -1.04
CA PHE A 63 -10.77 -20.83 -1.20
C PHE A 63 -10.10 -20.01 -0.09
N GLY A 64 -8.84 -20.36 0.20
CA GLY A 64 -8.02 -19.70 1.20
C GLY A 64 -6.79 -19.03 0.57
N LYS A 65 -5.93 -18.52 1.45
CA LYS A 65 -4.63 -17.99 1.03
C LYS A 65 -3.75 -19.11 0.46
N THR A 66 -2.79 -18.72 -0.36
CA THR A 66 -1.67 -19.61 -0.72
C THR A 66 -0.80 -19.88 0.51
N GLN A 67 0.03 -20.93 0.49
CA GLN A 67 1.01 -21.19 1.55
C GLN A 67 1.92 -19.98 1.80
N PHE A 68 2.28 -19.26 0.72
CA PHE A 68 3.06 -18.03 0.80
C PHE A 68 2.28 -16.90 1.49
N GLY A 69 1.02 -16.68 1.12
CA GLY A 69 0.16 -15.69 1.77
C GLY A 69 -0.03 -15.95 3.27
N GLU A 70 -0.24 -17.21 3.67
CA GLU A 70 -0.31 -17.61 5.08
C GLU A 70 0.99 -17.28 5.83
N GLN A 71 2.13 -17.52 5.20
CA GLN A 71 3.43 -17.21 5.80
C GLN A 71 3.64 -15.70 5.98
N LEU A 72 3.24 -14.88 5.01
CA LEU A 72 3.33 -13.42 5.11
C LEU A 72 2.47 -12.86 6.25
N TYR A 73 1.23 -13.36 6.39
CA TYR A 73 0.37 -13.00 7.51
C TYR A 73 0.95 -13.44 8.85
N LYS A 74 1.47 -14.67 8.95
CA LYS A 74 2.12 -15.16 10.17
C LYS A 74 3.36 -14.35 10.55
N ASN A 75 4.12 -13.90 9.56
CA ASN A 75 5.29 -13.03 9.76
C ASN A 75 4.88 -11.57 10.03
N GLY A 76 3.60 -11.24 9.89
CA GLY A 76 3.07 -9.90 10.02
C GLY A 76 3.61 -8.94 8.96
N GLY A 77 4.00 -9.41 7.77
CA GLY A 77 4.58 -8.53 6.76
C GLY A 77 5.28 -9.19 5.59
N PHE A 78 5.50 -8.38 4.56
CA PHE A 78 6.44 -8.68 3.48
C PHE A 78 7.87 -8.83 4.03
N PRO A 79 8.69 -9.75 3.47
CA PRO A 79 10.08 -9.88 3.87
C PRO A 79 10.85 -8.57 3.60
N PRO A 80 11.88 -8.24 4.39
CA PRO A 80 12.68 -7.03 4.24
C PRO A 80 13.72 -7.18 3.10
N ILE A 81 13.25 -7.58 1.92
CA ILE A 81 14.04 -7.76 0.70
C ILE A 81 13.41 -6.94 -0.43
N LYS A 82 14.21 -6.53 -1.42
CA LYS A 82 13.70 -5.87 -2.62
C LYS A 82 12.95 -6.91 -3.47
N ILE A 83 11.64 -6.74 -3.62
CA ILE A 83 10.80 -7.58 -4.48
C ILE A 83 10.80 -6.95 -5.88
N ARG A 84 11.26 -7.69 -6.89
CA ARG A 84 11.18 -7.27 -8.29
C ARG A 84 10.08 -8.07 -8.98
N LEU A 85 9.10 -7.36 -9.53
CA LEU A 85 8.07 -7.95 -10.38
C LEU A 85 8.66 -8.28 -11.77
N PRO A 86 8.03 -9.19 -12.54
CA PRO A 86 8.31 -9.35 -13.97
C PRO A 86 8.27 -8.00 -14.69
N ASP A 87 9.10 -7.82 -15.72
CA ASP A 87 9.29 -6.52 -16.37
C ASP A 87 7.98 -5.93 -16.93
N GLU A 88 7.04 -6.79 -17.36
CA GLU A 88 5.71 -6.39 -17.85
C GLU A 88 4.85 -5.73 -16.77
N LEU A 89 5.10 -6.05 -15.50
CA LEU A 89 4.38 -5.56 -14.33
C LEU A 89 5.21 -4.53 -13.54
N ASN A 90 6.38 -4.15 -14.05
CA ASN A 90 7.35 -3.32 -13.35
C ASN A 90 7.53 -1.93 -13.99
N SER A 91 6.46 -1.40 -14.60
CA SER A 91 6.45 -0.02 -15.07
C SER A 91 6.71 0.93 -13.89
N PRO A 92 7.58 1.94 -14.05
CA PRO A 92 7.93 2.80 -12.94
C PRO A 92 6.72 3.61 -12.47
N PRO A 93 6.57 3.84 -11.16
CA PRO A 93 5.53 4.72 -10.64
C PRO A 93 5.66 6.15 -11.20
N ASN A 94 4.58 6.92 -11.12
CA ASN A 94 4.57 8.30 -11.58
C ASN A 94 5.50 9.18 -10.73
N ASN A 95 6.29 10.02 -11.41
CA ASN A 95 7.23 10.96 -10.78
C ASN A 95 6.90 12.43 -11.08
N SER A 96 5.74 12.71 -11.68
CA SER A 96 5.38 14.08 -12.10
C SER A 96 4.49 14.83 -11.11
N ASP A 97 3.92 14.13 -10.12
CA ASP A 97 3.00 14.74 -9.17
C ASP A 97 3.62 15.89 -8.39
N SER A 98 2.81 16.90 -8.07
CA SER A 98 3.20 17.95 -7.13
C SER A 98 3.10 17.44 -5.70
N LYS A 99 3.80 18.12 -4.78
CA LYS A 99 3.69 17.85 -3.35
C LYS A 99 2.24 17.94 -2.86
N GLU A 100 1.53 18.98 -3.28
CA GLU A 100 0.16 19.26 -2.87
C GLU A 100 -0.79 18.16 -3.38
N PHE A 101 -0.54 17.64 -4.59
CA PHE A 101 -1.34 16.56 -5.13
C PHE A 101 -1.09 15.23 -4.40
N LEU A 102 0.17 14.88 -4.10
CA LEU A 102 0.51 13.72 -3.27
C LEU A 102 -0.12 13.81 -1.87
N ILE A 103 -0.08 15.00 -1.24
CA ILE A 103 -0.74 15.24 0.05
C ILE A 103 -2.25 14.98 -0.07
N SER A 104 -2.90 15.55 -1.08
CA SER A 104 -4.35 15.37 -1.28
C SER A 104 -4.74 13.91 -1.50
N ARG A 105 -3.92 13.14 -2.23
CA ARG A 105 -4.14 11.70 -2.45
C ARG A 105 -3.95 10.90 -1.16
N MET A 106 -2.93 11.20 -0.35
CA MET A 106 -2.78 10.62 0.99
C MET A 106 -3.97 10.92 1.89
N GLU A 107 -4.53 12.13 1.82
CA GLU A 107 -5.74 12.49 2.57
C GLU A 107 -6.94 11.66 2.13
N GLN A 108 -7.16 11.49 0.83
CA GLN A 108 -8.23 10.63 0.31
C GLN A 108 -8.08 9.19 0.80
N LEU A 109 -6.86 8.64 0.76
CA LEU A 109 -6.58 7.30 1.27
C LEU A 109 -6.89 7.18 2.78
N ILE A 110 -6.45 8.15 3.60
CA ILE A 110 -6.74 8.16 5.04
C ILE A 110 -8.26 8.24 5.32
N HIS A 111 -9.01 9.01 4.52
CA HIS A 111 -10.46 9.07 4.64
C HIS A 111 -11.11 7.71 4.31
N ARG A 112 -10.70 7.05 3.22
CA ARG A 112 -11.20 5.69 2.89
C ARG A 112 -10.87 4.69 3.99
N MET A 113 -9.65 4.71 4.51
CA MET A 113 -9.24 3.84 5.64
C MET A 113 -10.09 4.08 6.89
N SER A 114 -10.39 5.35 7.19
CA SER A 114 -11.21 5.72 8.35
C SER A 114 -12.68 5.31 8.18
N HIS A 115 -13.22 5.42 6.97
CA HIS A 115 -14.56 4.95 6.62
C HIS A 115 -14.70 3.44 6.86
N TRP A 116 -13.75 2.65 6.34
CA TRP A 116 -13.78 1.20 6.46
C TRP A 116 -13.47 0.67 7.85
N LYS A 117 -12.68 1.39 8.65
CA LYS A 117 -12.35 1.00 10.03
C LYS A 117 -13.57 0.63 10.88
N SER A 118 -14.69 1.31 10.68
CA SER A 118 -15.93 1.08 11.44
C SER A 118 -16.82 -0.04 10.90
N GLN A 119 -16.54 -0.53 9.68
CA GLN A 119 -17.42 -1.41 8.92
C GLN A 119 -16.78 -2.76 8.59
N VAL A 120 -15.44 -2.82 8.51
CA VAL A 120 -14.70 -3.97 7.99
C VAL A 120 -14.98 -5.26 8.77
N ASP A 121 -15.20 -5.17 10.09
CA ASP A 121 -15.48 -6.33 10.95
C ASP A 121 -16.89 -6.90 10.75
N TYR A 122 -17.77 -6.20 10.04
CA TYR A 122 -19.13 -6.65 9.71
C TYR A 122 -19.23 -7.28 8.32
N ILE A 123 -18.16 -7.23 7.51
CA ILE A 123 -18.12 -7.89 6.21
C ILE A 123 -18.08 -9.40 6.42
N ASN A 124 -18.86 -10.17 5.65
CA ASN A 124 -18.82 -11.62 5.72
C ASN A 124 -17.38 -12.13 5.43
N PRO A 125 -16.72 -12.82 6.38
CA PRO A 125 -15.34 -13.30 6.19
C PRO A 125 -15.19 -14.35 5.09
N ASN A 126 -16.30 -14.92 4.59
CA ASN A 126 -16.32 -15.84 3.46
C ASN A 126 -16.43 -15.14 2.10
N ASN A 127 -16.73 -13.85 2.08
CA ASN A 127 -16.65 -13.03 0.86
C ASN A 127 -15.18 -12.68 0.61
N LYS A 128 -14.62 -13.21 -0.47
CA LYS A 128 -13.19 -13.09 -0.76
C LYS A 128 -12.94 -12.74 -2.21
N VAL A 129 -11.82 -12.07 -2.44
CA VAL A 129 -11.27 -11.79 -3.77
C VAL A 129 -9.85 -12.33 -3.85
N GLU A 130 -9.49 -12.88 -5.00
CA GLU A 130 -8.18 -13.47 -5.24
C GLU A 130 -7.10 -12.40 -5.43
N HIS A 131 -6.04 -12.49 -4.63
CA HIS A 131 -4.79 -11.77 -4.80
C HIS A 131 -3.76 -12.67 -5.49
N GLY A 132 -3.08 -12.20 -6.54
CA GLY A 132 -2.13 -13.00 -7.33
C GLY A 132 -1.01 -13.69 -6.53
N GLY A 133 -0.45 -13.04 -5.50
CA GLY A 133 0.48 -13.67 -4.54
C GLY A 133 -0.15 -14.35 -3.31
N PHE A 134 -1.04 -13.64 -2.59
CA PHE A 134 -1.56 -14.12 -1.30
C PHE A 134 -2.65 -15.19 -1.42
N GLY A 135 -3.28 -15.38 -2.58
CA GLY A 135 -4.47 -16.21 -2.73
C GLY A 135 -5.73 -15.45 -2.31
N TRP A 136 -6.73 -16.14 -1.78
CA TRP A 136 -8.04 -15.54 -1.53
C TRP A 136 -8.08 -14.80 -0.19
N LEU A 137 -8.35 -13.51 -0.25
CA LEU A 137 -8.38 -12.61 0.90
C LEU A 137 -9.78 -12.07 1.14
N ASN A 138 -10.17 -11.99 2.42
CA ASN A 138 -11.43 -11.36 2.83
C ASN A 138 -11.27 -9.83 3.02
N GLY A 139 -12.38 -9.13 3.27
CA GLY A 139 -12.36 -7.67 3.43
C GLY A 139 -11.44 -7.17 4.57
N ARG A 140 -11.36 -7.90 5.69
CA ARG A 140 -10.48 -7.57 6.80
C ARG A 140 -9.00 -7.69 6.43
N GLU A 141 -8.66 -8.72 5.67
CA GLU A 141 -7.31 -8.97 5.18
C GLU A 141 -6.89 -7.92 4.14
N TRP A 142 -7.77 -7.56 3.21
CA TRP A 142 -7.51 -6.45 2.27
C TRP A 142 -7.28 -5.12 2.99
N TYR A 143 -8.03 -4.85 4.07
CA TYR A 143 -7.83 -3.67 4.91
C TYR A 143 -6.44 -3.66 5.57
N GLU A 144 -6.04 -4.78 6.18
CA GLU A 144 -4.75 -4.92 6.88
C GLU A 144 -3.55 -4.83 5.93
N LEU A 145 -3.71 -5.25 4.67
CA LEU A 145 -2.65 -5.14 3.67
C LEU A 145 -2.21 -3.69 3.41
N VAL A 146 -3.08 -2.70 3.62
CA VAL A 146 -2.71 -1.27 3.46
C VAL A 146 -1.62 -0.88 4.47
N GLU A 147 -1.80 -1.17 5.76
CA GLU A 147 -0.76 -0.90 6.78
C GLU A 147 0.49 -1.72 6.49
N MET A 148 0.32 -3.00 6.19
CA MET A 148 1.42 -3.93 5.94
C MET A 148 2.32 -3.43 4.80
N HIS A 149 1.71 -2.89 3.75
CA HIS A 149 2.40 -2.33 2.60
C HIS A 149 3.20 -1.07 2.97
N PHE A 150 2.58 -0.10 3.65
CA PHE A 150 3.27 1.10 4.11
C PHE A 150 4.46 0.77 5.02
N ARG A 151 4.28 -0.18 5.94
CA ARG A 151 5.36 -0.61 6.85
C ARG A 151 6.50 -1.30 6.12
N HIS A 152 6.21 -2.11 5.11
CA HIS A 152 7.24 -2.72 4.25
C HIS A 152 8.16 -1.66 3.62
N HIS A 153 7.59 -0.54 3.16
CA HIS A 153 8.34 0.54 2.51
C HIS A 153 9.07 1.49 3.45
N LEU A 154 9.01 1.31 4.79
CA LEU A 154 9.80 2.14 5.72
C LEU A 154 11.31 2.06 5.47
N LEU A 155 11.81 0.87 5.11
CA LEU A 155 13.24 0.69 4.80
C LEU A 155 13.61 1.36 3.47
N GLN A 156 12.77 1.22 2.44
CA GLN A 156 12.99 1.90 1.16
C GLN A 156 12.92 3.42 1.33
N LYS A 157 11.94 3.93 2.11
CA LYS A 157 11.86 5.35 2.45
C LYS A 157 13.14 5.86 3.08
N LYS A 158 13.66 5.15 4.09
CA LYS A 158 14.91 5.52 4.77
C LYS A 158 16.12 5.51 3.82
N GLU A 159 16.18 4.55 2.91
CA GLU A 159 17.21 4.49 1.86
C GLU A 159 17.12 5.71 0.94
N LEU A 160 15.93 6.01 0.40
CA LEU A 160 15.72 7.15 -0.50
C LEU A 160 15.97 8.49 0.19
N ASP A 161 15.54 8.65 1.44
CA ASP A 161 15.80 9.84 2.24
C ASP A 161 17.31 10.09 2.42
N SER A 162 18.13 9.04 2.47
CA SER A 162 19.58 9.18 2.62
C SER A 162 20.28 9.75 1.38
N TYR A 163 19.60 9.77 0.23
CA TYR A 163 20.09 10.36 -1.01
C TYR A 163 19.70 11.83 -1.16
N LEU A 164 18.82 12.35 -0.29
CA LEU A 164 18.34 13.72 -0.35
C LEU A 164 19.28 14.63 0.46
N VAL A 165 19.70 15.73 -0.17
CA VAL A 165 20.48 16.82 0.45
C VAL A 165 19.56 17.96 0.85
#